data_AF-A0A645IUZ0-F1
#
_entry.id   AF-A0A645IUZ0-F1
#
_cell.length_a   1.000
_cell.length_b   1.000
_cell.length_c   1.000
_cell.angle_alpha   90.00
_cell.angle_beta   90.00
_cell.angle_gamma   90.00
#
_symmetry.space_group_name_H-M   'P 1'
#
loop_
_entity.id
_entity.type
_entity.pdbx_description
1 polymer ?
#
loop_
_entity_poly.entity_id
_entity_poly.type
_entity_poly.pdbx_seq_one_letter_code
_entity_poly.pdbx_strand_id
1 'polypeptide(L)'
;MLAHRKKDKVVLIGSNINQNLKDKADYVFNIENIDYNIENEALLPLQQIIFGQILSFLKSKELGITPDNPCPTGEVNRVVQGVILHDLNK
;
A
#
# COMPACT_ATOMS: atom_id res chain seq x y z
N MET A 1 0.53 17.03 13.05
CA MET A 1 0.22 17.02 11.60
C MET A 1 1.42 16.42 10.89
N LEU A 2 1.23 15.37 10.09
CA LEU A 2 2.29 14.84 9.23
C LEU A 2 2.80 15.97 8.34
N ALA A 3 4.11 16.24 8.36
CA ALA A 3 4.72 17.35 7.64
C ALA A 3 4.71 17.05 6.13
N HIS A 4 3.66 17.47 5.42
CA HIS A 4 3.59 17.34 3.97
C HIS A 4 4.51 18.37 3.31
N ARG A 5 5.34 17.94 2.35
CA ARG A 5 6.12 18.88 1.53
C ARG A 5 5.18 19.54 0.54
N LYS A 6 5.44 20.81 0.19
CA LYS A 6 4.59 21.69 -0.64
C LYS A 6 4.21 21.13 -2.03
N LYS A 7 4.75 19.99 -2.46
CA LYS A 7 4.50 19.34 -3.76
C LYS A 7 3.99 17.91 -3.65
N ASP A 8 3.88 17.36 -2.44
CA ASP A 8 3.42 15.98 -2.27
C ASP A 8 1.93 15.89 -2.63
N LYS A 9 1.56 14.81 -3.33
CA LYS A 9 0.17 14.50 -3.64
C LYS A 9 -0.41 13.63 -2.55
N VAL A 10 -1.61 13.97 -2.06
CA VAL A 10 -2.33 13.23 -1.02
C VAL A 10 -3.44 12.41 -1.66
N VAL A 11 -3.45 11.11 -1.35
CA VAL A 11 -4.50 10.18 -1.79
C VAL A 11 -5.25 9.68 -0.55
N LEU A 12 -6.59 9.74 -0.59
CA LEU A 12 -7.46 9.15 0.42
C LEU A 12 -8.14 7.89 -0.13
N ILE A 13 -8.14 6.82 0.66
CA ILE A 13 -8.79 5.54 0.32
C ILE A 13 -9.58 5.07 1.54
N GLY A 14 -10.85 4.75 1.36
CA GLY A 14 -11.73 4.27 2.43
C GLY A 14 -13.20 4.45 2.08
N SER A 15 -14.11 4.15 3.01
CA SER A 15 -15.53 4.42 2.86
C SER A 15 -15.97 5.56 3.79
N ASN A 16 -17.13 6.15 3.52
CA ASN A 16 -17.76 7.18 4.35
C ASN A 16 -16.81 8.35 4.70
N ILE A 17 -15.91 8.71 3.78
CA ILE A 17 -14.89 9.74 4.03
C ILE A 17 -15.59 11.10 4.21
N ASN A 18 -15.30 11.78 5.32
CA ASN A 18 -15.85 13.10 5.63
C ASN A 18 -15.45 14.13 4.56
N GLN A 19 -16.39 15.01 4.19
CA GLN A 19 -16.19 16.04 3.17
C GLN A 19 -14.97 16.93 3.44
N ASN A 20 -14.71 17.31 4.70
CA ASN A 20 -13.56 18.13 5.08
C ASN A 20 -12.22 17.48 4.71
N LEU A 21 -12.14 16.15 4.74
CA LEU A 21 -10.95 15.41 4.33
C LEU A 21 -10.85 15.31 2.81
N LYS A 22 -11.98 15.09 2.14
CA LYS A 22 -12.05 15.06 0.66
C LYS A 22 -11.52 16.35 0.05
N ASP A 23 -11.92 17.49 0.62
CA ASP A 23 -11.52 18.83 0.14
C ASP A 23 -10.02 19.12 0.33
N LYS A 24 -9.31 18.32 1.13
CA LYS A 24 -7.88 18.48 1.44
C LYS A 24 -6.99 17.47 0.70
N ALA A 25 -7.55 16.56 -0.08
CA ALA A 25 -6.82 15.54 -0.81
C ALA A 25 -6.77 15.86 -2.31
N ASP A 26 -5.71 15.44 -2.98
CA ASP A 26 -5.62 15.55 -4.44
C ASP A 26 -6.45 14.47 -5.14
N TYR A 27 -6.55 13.29 -4.52
CA TYR A 27 -7.30 12.14 -5.06
C TYR A 27 -8.09 11.45 -3.93
N VAL A 28 -9.33 11.06 -4.24
CA VAL A 28 -10.22 10.38 -3.29
C VAL A 28 -10.79 9.13 -3.93
N PHE A 29 -10.47 7.97 -3.36
CA PHE A 29 -11.04 6.67 -3.69
C PHE A 29 -12.05 6.30 -2.60
N ASN A 30 -13.29 6.76 -2.78
CA ASN A 30 -14.38 6.43 -1.88
C ASN A 30 -14.96 5.06 -2.26
N ILE A 31 -14.76 4.08 -1.39
CA ILE A 31 -15.25 2.72 -1.56
C ILE A 31 -16.74 2.72 -1.20
N GLU A 32 -17.59 2.49 -2.18
CA GLU A 32 -19.04 2.42 -2.01
C GLU A 32 -19.50 1.06 -1.48
N ASN A 33 -20.69 1.02 -0.88
CA ASN A 33 -21.38 -0.21 -0.45
C ASN A 33 -20.66 -1.03 0.62
N ILE A 34 -19.81 -0.40 1.42
CA ILE A 34 -19.11 -1.05 2.54
C ILE A 34 -19.28 -0.21 3.79
N ASP A 35 -20.14 -0.70 4.69
CA ASP A 35 -20.32 -0.13 6.01
C ASP A 35 -19.40 -0.87 6.98
N TYR A 36 -18.27 -0.23 7.33
CA TYR A 36 -17.34 -0.83 8.29
C TYR A 36 -17.92 -0.69 9.70
N ASN A 37 -18.05 -1.83 10.38
CA ASN A 37 -18.43 -1.94 11.77
C ASN A 37 -17.38 -2.78 12.51
N ILE A 38 -17.51 -2.88 13.83
CA ILE A 38 -16.55 -3.64 14.68
C ILE A 38 -16.44 -5.11 14.23
N GLU A 39 -17.51 -5.68 13.67
CA GLU A 39 -17.55 -7.09 13.25
C GLU A 39 -16.79 -7.33 11.93
N ASN A 40 -16.66 -6.33 11.06
CA ASN A 40 -16.04 -6.46 9.74
C ASN A 40 -14.80 -5.57 9.53
N GLU A 41 -14.32 -4.88 10.56
CA GLU A 41 -13.16 -3.99 10.52
C GLU A 41 -11.90 -4.69 9.95
N ALA A 42 -11.76 -5.99 10.17
CA ALA A 42 -10.68 -6.80 9.60
C ALA A 42 -10.64 -6.81 8.06
N LEU A 43 -11.74 -6.45 7.37
CA LEU A 43 -11.81 -6.34 5.92
C LEU A 43 -11.25 -5.02 5.38
N LEU A 44 -11.13 -3.99 6.23
CA LEU A 44 -10.68 -2.66 5.84
C LEU A 44 -9.29 -2.68 5.18
N PRO A 45 -8.25 -3.30 5.77
CA PRO A 45 -6.92 -3.35 5.16
C PRO A 45 -6.90 -4.14 3.84
N LEU A 46 -7.71 -5.19 3.70
CA LEU A 46 -7.78 -6.02 2.50
C LEU A 46 -8.29 -5.25 1.28
N GLN A 47 -9.10 -4.21 1.49
CA GLN A 47 -9.61 -3.39 0.41
C GLN A 47 -8.67 -2.22 0.12
N GLN A 48 -8.09 -1.62 1.17
CA GLN A 48 -7.11 -0.54 1.03
C GLN A 48 -5.82 -1.01 0.34
N ILE A 49 -5.38 -2.26 0.57
CA ILE A 49 -4.15 -2.80 -0.05
C ILE A 49 -4.25 -2.86 -1.58
N ILE A 50 -5.47 -3.00 -2.15
CA ILE A 50 -5.68 -3.07 -3.60
C ILE A 50 -5.17 -1.80 -4.29
N PHE A 51 -5.40 -0.63 -3.70
CA PHE A 51 -4.85 0.62 -4.24
C PHE A 51 -3.32 0.58 -4.28
N GLY A 52 -2.69 0.15 -3.17
CA GLY A 52 -1.24 0.03 -3.07
C GLY A 52 -0.65 -0.95 -4.10
N GLN A 53 -1.31 -2.09 -4.31
CA GLN A 53 -0.92 -3.10 -5.29
C GLN A 53 -1.00 -2.55 -6.73
N ILE A 54 -2.12 -1.92 -7.10
CA ILE A 54 -2.31 -1.34 -8.44
C ILE A 54 -1.31 -0.22 -8.69
N LEU A 55 -1.14 0.70 -7.74
CA LEU A 55 -0.18 1.79 -7.86
C LEU A 55 1.24 1.26 -8.05
N SER A 56 1.65 0.28 -7.24
CA SER A 56 2.98 -0.33 -7.32
C SER A 56 3.22 -1.04 -8.65
N PHE A 57 2.23 -1.78 -9.15
CA PHE A 57 2.30 -2.46 -10.45
C PHE A 57 2.44 -1.46 -11.60
N LEU A 58 1.59 -0.43 -11.64
CA LEU A 58 1.62 0.61 -12.67
C LEU A 58 2.93 1.40 -12.64
N LYS A 59 3.43 1.73 -11.44
CA LYS A 59 4.72 2.43 -11.29
C LYS A 59 5.91 1.57 -11.69
N SER A 60 5.90 0.28 -11.36
CA SER A 60 6.91 -0.66 -11.83
C SER A 60 6.99 -0.64 -13.36
N LYS A 61 5.83 -0.79 -14.03
CA LYS A 61 5.72 -0.70 -15.49
C LYS A 61 6.19 0.65 -16.05
N GLU A 62 5.76 1.77 -15.47
CA GLU A 62 6.12 3.13 -15.91
C GLU A 62 7.62 3.38 -15.82
N LEU A 63 8.28 2.84 -14.78
CA LEU A 63 9.71 2.98 -14.55
C LEU A 63 10.56 1.96 -15.32
N GLY A 64 9.94 1.06 -16.10
CA GLY A 64 10.64 -0.01 -16.82
C GLY A 64 11.18 -1.12 -15.91
N ILE A 65 10.69 -1.21 -14.68
CA ILE A 65 10.98 -2.28 -13.73
C ILE A 65 9.98 -3.41 -13.98
N THR A 66 10.44 -4.66 -14.01
CA THR A 66 9.52 -5.80 -14.18
C THR A 66 8.84 -6.13 -12.85
N PRO A 67 7.49 -6.14 -12.75
CA PRO A 67 6.79 -6.46 -11.51
C PRO A 67 7.11 -7.85 -10.94
N ASP A 68 7.40 -8.82 -11.80
CA ASP A 68 7.69 -10.21 -11.40
C ASP A 68 9.08 -10.39 -10.79
N ASN A 69 10.05 -9.58 -11.24
CA ASN A 69 11.41 -9.58 -10.73
C ASN A 69 11.96 -8.15 -10.65
N PRO A 70 11.54 -7.36 -9.65
CA PRO A 70 11.95 -5.96 -9.55
C PRO A 70 13.42 -5.77 -9.15
N CYS A 71 14.11 -6.84 -8.71
CA CYS A 71 15.50 -6.81 -8.25
C CYS A 71 16.31 -7.91 -8.95
N PRO A 72 16.57 -7.80 -10.26
CA PRO A 72 17.26 -8.85 -11.04
C PRO A 72 18.71 -9.09 -10.59
N THR A 73 19.31 -8.11 -9.91
CA THR A 73 20.63 -8.15 -9.27
C THR A 73 20.67 -9.03 -8.02
N GLY A 74 19.52 -9.39 -7.43
CA GLY A 74 19.40 -10.38 -6.37
C GLY A 74 19.66 -9.85 -4.95
N GLU A 75 19.71 -8.53 -4.72
CA GLU A 75 19.77 -7.96 -3.36
C GLU A 75 18.51 -8.30 -2.56
N VAL A 76 17.37 -8.43 -3.24
CA VAL A 76 16.09 -8.90 -2.68
C VAL A 76 15.56 -10.02 -3.56
N ASN A 77 15.09 -11.09 -2.94
CA ASN A 77 14.62 -12.29 -3.63
C ASN A 77 13.21 -12.68 -3.17
N ARG A 78 12.44 -13.31 -4.06
CA ARG A 78 11.11 -13.88 -3.73
C ARG A 78 11.20 -14.91 -2.60
N VAL A 79 12.27 -15.69 -2.57
CA VAL A 79 12.61 -16.59 -1.48
C VAL A 79 13.84 -16.03 -0.80
N VAL A 80 13.78 -15.84 0.51
CA VAL A 80 14.90 -15.26 1.27
C VAL A 80 16.15 -16.13 1.12
N GLN A 81 17.29 -15.48 0.93
CA GLN A 81 18.60 -16.12 0.77
C GLN A 81 19.56 -15.56 1.82
N GLY A 82 20.58 -16.34 2.20
CA GLY A 82 21.59 -15.91 3.18
C GLY A 82 21.13 -15.91 4.63
N VAL A 83 19.99 -16.53 4.94
CA VAL A 83 19.51 -16.66 6.32
C VAL A 83 20.27 -17.76 7.05
N ILE A 84 20.96 -17.39 8.13
CA ILE A 84 21.61 -18.33 9.04
C ILE A 84 20.66 -18.56 10.22
N LEU A 85 20.19 -19.79 10.36
CA LEU A 85 19.42 -20.23 11.53
C LEU A 85 20.40 -20.70 12.61
N HIS A 86 20.25 -20.20 13.82
CA HIS A 86 21.06 -20.59 14.96
C HIS A 86 20.31 -21.59 15.84
N ASP A 87 21.07 -22.47 16.51
CA ASP A 87 20.51 -23.43 17.45
C ASP A 87 19.88 -22.71 18.65
N LEU A 88 18.69 -23.16 19.06
CA LEU A 88 17.98 -22.61 20.22
C LEU A 88 18.72 -22.86 21.55
N ASN A 89 19.52 -23.93 21.62
CA ASN A 89 20.13 -24.43 22.86
C ASN A 89 21.64 -24.12 22.96
N LYS A 90 22.12 -23.13 22.21
CA LYS A 90 23.48 -22.59 22.38
C LYS A 90 23.52 -21.48 23.42
#